data_AF-A0A4W5NQ05-F1
#
_entry.id   AF-A0A4W5NQ05-F1
#
_cell.length_a   1.000
_cell.length_b   1.000
_cell.length_c   1.000
_cell.angle_alpha   90.00
_cell.angle_beta   90.00
_cell.angle_gamma   90.00
#
_symmetry.space_group_name_H-M   'P 1'
#
loop_
_entity.id
_entity.type
_entity.pdbx_description
1 polymer ?
#
loop_
_entity_poly.entity_id
_entity_poly.type
_entity_poly.pdbx_seq_one_letter_code
_entity_poly.pdbx_strand_id
1 'polypeptide(L)' 'MTVGPYAEHSNQLWNISAVPNCSKVNQSLIRMYKAECLEKFPVIQHFKFGSLLSIQPVKP' A
#
# COMPACT_ATOMS: atom_id res chain seq x y z
N MET A 1 -10.79 -15.05 6.98
CA MET A 1 -9.77 -15.88 6.30
C MET A 1 -10.47 -16.62 5.17
N THR A 2 -9.85 -16.69 4.00
CA THR A 2 -10.39 -17.37 2.81
C THR A 2 -9.95 -18.84 2.79
N VAL A 3 -10.72 -19.68 2.12
CA VAL A 3 -10.44 -21.10 1.91
C VAL A 3 -10.12 -21.37 0.44
N GLY A 4 -9.37 -22.44 0.16
CA GLY A 4 -8.96 -22.81 -1.20
C GLY A 4 -7.52 -22.40 -1.53
N PRO A 5 -7.08 -22.59 -2.79
CA PRO A 5 -5.72 -22.25 -3.21
C PRO A 5 -5.41 -20.76 -3.03
N TYR A 6 -4.24 -20.47 -2.45
CA TYR A 6 -3.80 -19.10 -2.16
C TYR A 6 -3.77 -18.20 -3.40
N ALA A 7 -3.41 -18.77 -4.55
CA ALA A 7 -3.35 -18.06 -5.83
C ALA A 7 -4.71 -17.53 -6.32
N GLU A 8 -5.82 -18.13 -5.89
CA GLU A 8 -7.18 -17.78 -6.31
C GLU A 8 -7.75 -16.62 -5.49
N HIS A 9 -7.51 -16.62 -4.18
CA HIS A 9 -8.07 -15.63 -3.26
C HIS A 9 -7.10 -14.51 -2.87
N SER A 10 -5.81 -14.66 -3.16
CA SER A 10 -4.75 -13.69 -2.84
C SER A 10 -3.75 -13.53 -3.97
N ASN A 11 -4.26 -13.45 -5.20
CA ASN A 11 -3.46 -13.44 -6.43
C ASN A 11 -2.35 -12.36 -6.46
N GLN A 12 -2.62 -11.14 -5.98
CA GLN A 12 -1.59 -10.09 -5.92
C GLN A 12 -0.42 -10.48 -5.01
N LEU A 13 -0.71 -11.04 -3.82
CA LEU A 13 0.32 -11.51 -2.90
C LEU A 13 1.02 -12.76 -3.42
N TRP A 14 0.30 -13.65 -4.09
CA TRP A 14 0.87 -14.81 -4.79
C TRP A 14 1.90 -14.36 -5.85
N ASN A 15 1.56 -13.39 -6.69
CA ASN A 15 2.49 -12.84 -7.67
C ASN A 15 3.72 -12.18 -7.03
N ILE A 16 3.54 -11.50 -5.88
CA ILE A 16 4.66 -10.92 -5.11
C ILE A 16 5.58 -12.00 -4.57
N SER A 17 5.06 -13.18 -4.20
CA SER A 17 5.88 -14.29 -3.69
C SER A 17 6.89 -14.83 -4.71
N ALA A 18 6.66 -14.60 -6.01
CA ALA A 18 7.61 -14.95 -7.07
C ALA A 18 8.80 -13.97 -7.18
N VAL A 19 8.79 -12.85 -6.44
CA VAL A 19 9.91 -11.89 -6.42
C VAL A 19 11.04 -12.45 -5.54
N PRO A 20 12.23 -12.71 -6.09
CA PRO A 20 13.27 -13.49 -5.39
C PRO A 20 14.00 -12.72 -4.29
N ASN A 21 13.77 -11.41 -4.17
CA ASN A 21 14.53 -10.54 -3.28
C ASN A 21 13.59 -9.66 -2.44
N CYS A 22 13.68 -9.78 -1.12
CA CYS A 22 12.83 -9.01 -0.19
C CYS A 22 13.04 -7.49 -0.29
N SER A 23 14.23 -7.01 -0.68
CA SER A 23 14.42 -5.58 -0.95
C SER A 23 13.63 -5.12 -2.16
N LYS A 24 13.49 -5.95 -3.21
CA LYS A 24 12.63 -5.62 -4.35
C LYS A 24 11.15 -5.65 -3.96
N VAL A 25 10.74 -6.62 -3.15
CA VAL A 25 9.38 -6.67 -2.58
C VAL A 25 9.06 -5.40 -1.79
N ASN A 26 9.96 -4.97 -0.90
CA ASN A 26 9.76 -3.75 -0.12
C ASN A 26 9.64 -2.50 -1.02
N GLN A 27 10.53 -2.35 -2.00
CA GLN A 27 10.47 -1.23 -2.94
C GLN A 27 9.16 -1.20 -3.73
N SER A 28 8.68 -2.35 -4.22
CA SER A 28 7.42 -2.43 -4.95
C SER A 28 6.22 -2.16 -4.06
N LEU A 29 6.22 -2.69 -2.84
CA LEU A 29 5.12 -2.49 -1.87
C LEU A 29 5.04 -1.03 -1.42
N ILE A 30 6.16 -0.33 -1.24
CA ILE A 30 6.15 1.11 -0.93
C ILE A 30 5.51 1.90 -2.09
N ARG A 31 5.84 1.58 -3.34
CA ARG A 31 5.24 2.23 -4.51
C ARG A 31 3.74 1.93 -4.62
N MET A 32 3.35 0.67 -4.43
CA MET A 32 1.96 0.25 -4.43
C MET A 32 1.17 0.92 -3.30
N TYR A 33 1.75 1.06 -2.10
CA TYR A 33 1.11 1.74 -0.98
C TYR A 33 0.86 3.22 -1.26
N LYS A 34 1.81 3.92 -1.90
CA LYS A 34 1.61 5.29 -2.34
C LYS A 34 0.42 5.39 -3.31
N ALA A 35 0.44 4.59 -4.38
CA ALA A 35 -0.58 4.64 -5.42
C ALA A 35 -1.98 4.18 -4.96
N GLU A 36 -2.05 3.05 -4.23
CA GLU A 36 -3.31 2.38 -3.93
C GLU A 36 -3.90 2.75 -2.56
N CYS A 37 -3.15 3.45 -1.71
CA CYS A 37 -3.62 3.92 -0.40
C CYS A 37 -3.53 5.44 -0.28
N LEU A 38 -2.32 6.00 -0.34
CA LEU A 38 -2.11 7.43 -0.05
C LEU A 38 -2.67 8.35 -1.14
N GLU A 39 -2.56 7.96 -2.41
CA GLU A 39 -2.99 8.73 -3.57
C GLU A 39 -4.39 8.31 -4.07
N LYS A 40 -5.04 7.36 -3.39
CA LYS A 40 -6.36 6.84 -3.76
C LYS A 40 -7.47 7.50 -2.95
N PHE A 41 -8.21 8.43 -3.57
CA PHE A 41 -9.23 9.23 -2.87
C PHE A 41 -10.20 8.42 -1.99
N PRO A 42 -10.84 7.33 -2.48
CA PRO A 42 -11.73 6.53 -1.65
C PRO A 42 -11.10 5.95 -0.39
N VAL A 43 -9.77 5.79 -0.37
CA VAL A 43 -9.01 5.28 0.76
C VAL A 43 -8.55 6.44 1.67
N ILE A 44 -7.90 7.46 1.11
CA ILE A 44 -7.29 8.54 1.88
C ILE A 44 -8.28 9.58 2.42
N GLN A 45 -9.51 9.64 1.89
CA GLN A 45 -10.54 10.61 2.30
C GLN A 45 -10.85 10.64 3.81
N HIS A 46 -10.53 9.57 4.53
CA HIS A 46 -10.74 9.46 5.97
C HIS A 46 -9.55 9.94 6.82
N PHE A 47 -8.44 10.35 6.20
CA PHE A 47 -7.27 10.85 6.91
C PHE A 47 -7.58 12.19 7.59
N LYS A 48 -7.36 12.26 8.91
CA LYS A 48 -7.61 13.47 9.70
C LYS A 48 -6.37 14.33 9.78
N PHE A 49 -6.55 15.63 9.63
CA PHE A 49 -5.50 16.62 9.79
C PHE A 49 -5.71 17.40 11.09
N GLY A 50 -4.60 17.75 11.74
CA GLY A 50 -4.58 18.47 13.01
C GLY A 50 -3.26 19.17 13.22
N SER A 51 -2.92 19.49 14.47
CA SER A 51 -1.66 20.19 14.78
C SER A 51 -0.42 19.32 14.58
N LEU A 52 -0.51 18.00 14.84
CA LEU A 52 0.60 17.05 14.66
C LEU A 52 0.81 16.65 13.19
N LEU A 53 -0.29 16.45 12.46
CA LEU A 53 -0.31 16.06 11.05
C LEU A 53 -1.07 17.13 10.28
N SER A 54 -0.36 18.19 9.91
CA SER A 54 -0.94 19.37 9.28
C SER A 54 -1.22 19.14 7.80
N ILE A 55 -2.32 19.73 7.31
CA ILE A 55 -2.61 19.82 5.87
C ILE A 55 -1.84 20.95 5.18
N GLN A 56 -1.19 21.82 5.95
CA GLN A 56 -0.43 22.93 5.40
C GLN A 56 0.74 22.42 4.56
N PRO A 57 1.15 23.15 3.50
CA PRO A 57 2.29 22.76 2.67
C PRO A 57 3.54 22.48 3.50
N VAL A 58 4.26 21.41 3.14
CA VAL A 58 5.52 21.03 3.78
C VAL A 58 6.54 22.16 3.61
N LYS A 59 7.15 22.58 4.72
CA LYS A 59 8.28 23.50 4.68
C LYS A 59 9.51 22.77 4.11
N PRO A 60 10.33 23.42 3.28
CA PRO A 60 11.57 22.83 2.78
C PRO A 60 12.48 22.33 3.91
#